data_AF-A0A971BHM9-F1
#
_entry.id   AF-A0A971BHM9-F1
#
_cell.length_a   1.000
_cell.length_b   1.000
_cell.length_c   1.000
_cell.angle_alpha   90.00
_cell.angle_beta   90.00
_cell.angle_gamma   90.00
#
_symmetry.space_group_name_H-M   'P 1'
#
loop_
_entity.id
_entity.type
_entity.pdbx_description
1 polymer ?
#
loop_
_entity_poly.entity_id
_entity_poly.type
_entity_poly.pdbx_seq_one_letter_code
_entity_poly.pdbx_strand_id
1 'polypeptide(L)'
;MNNEMNDKLFLTGRAHYSEAFWKAMRGNDAAYTDLAGAKHNLTNTYLLPESTASKYSAALKEHNLFRRIGTVMNATKNDSTIWISDNEFQPEWVPEYGTIPTTADSHFPKKDVVAHKLAIITALETDFISDLGFDLEQYLV
;
A
#
# COMPACT_ATOMS: atom_id res chain seq x y z
N MET A 1 -14.38 -8.40 2.21
CA MET A 1 -13.95 -7.18 2.94
C MET A 1 -13.89 -5.96 1.99
N ASN A 2 -14.69 -5.92 0.90
CA ASN A 2 -14.27 -5.19 -0.30
C ASN A 2 -15.19 -4.05 -0.80
N ASN A 3 -16.39 -3.84 -0.26
CA ASN A 3 -17.21 -2.69 -0.71
C ASN A 3 -16.87 -1.40 0.05
N GLU A 4 -16.86 -1.45 1.39
CA GLU A 4 -16.68 -0.23 2.20
C GLU A 4 -15.33 0.48 1.95
N MET A 5 -14.22 -0.27 1.81
CA MET A 5 -12.92 0.32 1.48
C MET A 5 -12.91 0.92 0.06
N ASN A 6 -13.51 0.24 -0.91
CA ASN A 6 -13.58 0.73 -2.28
C ASN A 6 -14.44 2.00 -2.37
N ASP A 7 -15.54 2.06 -1.62
CA ASP A 7 -16.38 3.25 -1.53
C ASP A 7 -15.59 4.43 -0.92
N LYS A 8 -14.80 4.18 0.12
CA LYS A 8 -13.91 5.19 0.74
C LYS A 8 -12.81 5.66 -0.22
N LEU A 9 -12.21 4.75 -0.98
CA LEU A 9 -11.23 5.08 -2.03
C LEU A 9 -11.86 5.92 -3.16
N PHE A 10 -13.10 5.63 -3.57
CA PHE A 10 -13.80 6.45 -4.56
C PHE A 10 -14.07 7.87 -4.05
N LEU A 11 -14.30 8.05 -2.74
CA LEU A 11 -14.49 9.36 -2.15
C LEU A 11 -13.20 10.19 -2.15
N THR A 12 -12.03 9.57 -1.95
CA THR A 12 -10.75 10.30 -1.92
C THR A 12 -10.31 10.85 -3.28
N GLY A 13 -10.89 10.34 -4.38
CA GLY A 13 -10.68 10.85 -5.74
C GLY A 13 -11.45 12.12 -6.06
N ARG A 14 -12.40 12.55 -5.21
CA ARG A 14 -13.20 13.75 -5.45
C ARG A 14 -12.41 15.01 -5.10
N ALA A 15 -12.47 16.02 -5.97
CA ALA A 15 -11.82 17.32 -5.73
C ALA A 15 -12.22 17.95 -4.38
N HIS A 16 -13.51 17.88 -4.03
CA HIS A 16 -14.03 18.36 -2.75
C HIS A 16 -13.35 17.70 -1.53
N TYR A 17 -13.06 16.40 -1.61
CA TYR A 17 -12.37 15.69 -0.54
C TYR A 17 -10.93 16.21 -0.38
N SER A 18 -10.21 16.35 -1.49
CA SER A 18 -8.84 16.88 -1.49
C SER A 18 -8.77 18.29 -0.90
N GLU A 19 -9.71 19.16 -1.26
CA GLU A 19 -9.76 20.52 -0.71
C GLU A 19 -10.07 20.52 0.79
N ALA A 20 -11.06 19.75 1.22
CA ALA A 20 -11.41 19.62 2.64
C ALA A 20 -10.23 19.05 3.44
N PHE A 21 -9.51 18.09 2.89
CA PHE A 21 -8.38 17.44 3.57
C PHE A 21 -7.28 18.45 3.88
N TRP A 22 -6.85 19.23 2.88
CA TRP A 22 -5.82 20.24 3.09
C TRP A 22 -6.28 21.43 3.92
N LYS A 23 -7.56 21.81 3.85
CA LYS A 23 -8.14 22.81 4.77
C LYS A 23 -8.08 22.33 6.22
N ALA A 24 -8.46 21.07 6.48
CA ALA A 24 -8.40 20.48 7.81
C ALA A 24 -6.94 20.40 8.32
N MET A 25 -6.00 20.00 7.46
CA MET A 25 -4.57 19.97 7.79
C MET A 25 -3.98 21.36 8.11
N ARG A 26 -4.58 22.43 7.60
CA ARG A 26 -4.23 23.83 7.94
C ARG A 26 -4.99 24.38 9.14
N GLY A 27 -5.69 23.54 9.90
CA GLY A 27 -6.39 23.93 11.13
C GLY A 27 -7.82 24.43 10.94
N ASN A 28 -8.44 24.22 9.78
CA ASN A 28 -9.87 24.52 9.59
C ASN A 28 -10.74 23.36 10.12
N ASP A 29 -11.20 23.48 11.36
CA ASP A 29 -12.02 22.45 11.99
C ASP A 29 -13.34 22.17 11.26
N ALA A 30 -13.91 23.17 10.57
CA ALA A 30 -15.15 22.99 9.81
C ALA A 30 -14.97 22.03 8.62
N ALA A 31 -13.75 21.85 8.11
CA ALA A 31 -13.47 20.95 7.00
C ALA A 31 -13.56 19.46 7.39
N TYR A 32 -13.54 19.11 8.69
CA TYR A 32 -13.66 17.72 9.12
C TYR A 32 -15.02 17.10 8.83
N THR A 33 -16.10 17.89 8.71
CA THR A 33 -17.42 17.37 8.35
C THR A 33 -17.41 16.72 6.96
N ASP A 34 -16.62 17.29 6.05
CA ASP A 34 -16.51 16.86 4.66
C ASP A 34 -15.57 15.65 4.49
N LEU A 35 -14.80 15.31 5.54
CA LEU A 35 -13.87 14.17 5.55
C LEU A 35 -14.46 12.89 6.14
N ALA A 36 -15.63 12.98 6.79
CA ALA A 36 -16.24 11.87 7.52
C ALA A 36 -16.42 10.60 6.66
N GLY A 37 -16.72 10.78 5.37
CA GLY A 37 -16.95 9.67 4.43
C GLY A 37 -15.72 8.77 4.21
N ALA A 38 -14.50 9.29 4.35
CA ALA A 38 -13.25 8.52 4.19
C ALA A 38 -12.53 8.26 5.52
N LYS A 39 -13.23 8.44 6.64
CA LYS A 39 -12.69 8.14 7.98
C LYS A 39 -12.62 6.63 8.20
N HIS A 40 -11.52 6.16 8.77
CA HIS A 40 -11.33 4.77 9.12
C HIS A 40 -11.91 4.50 10.53
N ASN A 41 -12.85 3.55 10.62
CA ASN A 41 -13.71 3.35 11.79
C ASN A 41 -12.91 2.94 13.04
N LEU A 42 -11.81 2.20 12.87
CA LEU A 42 -11.02 1.65 13.99
C LEU A 42 -9.91 2.57 14.48
N THR A 43 -9.33 3.36 13.58
CA THR A 43 -8.14 4.17 13.87
C THR A 43 -8.46 5.66 13.98
N ASN A 44 -9.68 6.07 13.61
CA ASN A 44 -10.10 7.46 13.48
C ASN A 44 -9.23 8.29 12.51
N THR A 45 -8.41 7.65 11.68
CA THR A 45 -7.58 8.30 10.67
C THR A 45 -8.39 8.59 9.41
N TYR A 46 -7.97 9.59 8.65
CA TYR A 46 -8.52 9.90 7.32
C TYR A 46 -7.61 9.33 6.24
N LEU A 47 -8.19 8.87 5.14
CA LEU A 47 -7.42 8.45 3.98
C LEU A 47 -6.79 9.67 3.29
N LEU A 48 -5.63 9.46 2.68
CA LEU A 48 -4.99 10.51 1.89
C LEU A 48 -5.80 10.75 0.59
N PRO A 49 -5.95 12.00 0.11
CA PRO A 49 -6.53 12.27 -1.20
C PRO A 49 -5.84 11.47 -2.30
N GLU A 50 -6.59 10.98 -3.30
CA GLU A 50 -6.04 10.09 -4.34
C GLU A 50 -4.90 10.76 -5.14
N SER A 51 -5.03 12.05 -5.41
CA SER A 51 -4.02 12.88 -6.08
C SER A 51 -2.70 12.87 -5.31
N THR A 52 -2.75 13.15 -4.01
CA THR A 52 -1.59 13.13 -3.12
C THR A 52 -1.02 11.73 -2.92
N ALA A 53 -1.88 10.71 -2.75
CA ALA A 53 -1.46 9.32 -2.62
C ALA A 53 -0.71 8.85 -3.88
N SER A 54 -1.11 9.32 -5.05
CA SER A 54 -0.42 9.03 -6.31
C SER A 54 0.95 9.69 -6.38
N LYS A 55 1.09 10.95 -5.95
CA LYS A 55 2.39 11.64 -5.82
C LYS A 55 3.33 10.89 -4.86
N TYR A 56 2.82 10.50 -3.69
CA TYR A 56 3.57 9.72 -2.71
C TYR A 56 4.02 8.36 -3.26
N SER A 57 3.14 7.65 -3.97
CA SER A 57 3.48 6.37 -4.60
C SER A 57 4.58 6.53 -5.66
N ALA A 58 4.54 7.62 -6.43
CA ALA A 58 5.57 7.94 -7.41
C ALA A 58 6.92 8.23 -6.74
N ALA A 59 6.95 9.09 -5.71
CA ALA A 59 8.14 9.38 -4.92
C ALA A 59 8.74 8.12 -4.26
N LEU A 60 7.88 7.23 -3.73
CA LEU A 60 8.34 5.94 -3.19
C LEU A 60 9.01 5.06 -4.25
N LYS A 61 8.49 5.04 -5.49
CA LYS A 61 9.10 4.25 -6.58
C LYS A 61 10.43 4.87 -7.03
N GLU A 62 10.54 6.18 -7.00
CA GLU A 62 11.74 6.90 -7.41
C GLU A 62 12.87 6.80 -6.37
N HIS A 63 12.57 7.07 -5.10
CA HIS A 63 13.58 7.21 -4.06
C HIS A 63 13.87 5.91 -3.31
N ASN A 64 12.97 4.92 -3.32
CA ASN A 64 13.23 3.66 -2.64
C ASN A 64 14.06 2.71 -3.51
N LEU A 65 15.33 2.51 -3.14
CA LEU A 65 16.26 1.62 -3.83
C LEU A 65 15.69 0.19 -4.02
N PHE A 66 15.11 -0.40 -2.98
CA PHE A 66 14.58 -1.77 -3.04
C PHE A 66 13.42 -1.92 -4.02
N ARG A 67 12.56 -0.90 -4.13
CA ARG A 67 11.47 -0.89 -5.12
C ARG A 67 11.97 -0.78 -6.56
N ARG A 68 13.14 -0.19 -6.78
CA ARG A 68 13.76 -0.07 -8.11
C ARG A 68 14.44 -1.35 -8.57
N ILE A 69 15.03 -2.10 -7.64
CA ILE A 69 15.78 -3.33 -7.96
C ILE A 69 14.97 -4.61 -7.75
N GLY A 70 13.88 -4.56 -6.99
CA GLY A 70 13.07 -5.71 -6.63
C GLY A 70 11.65 -5.67 -7.22
N THR A 71 10.94 -6.79 -7.10
CA THR A 71 9.53 -6.90 -7.50
C THR A 71 8.62 -6.50 -6.34
N VAL A 72 7.77 -5.50 -6.55
CA VAL A 72 6.75 -5.10 -5.58
C VAL A 72 5.46 -5.89 -5.86
N MET A 73 5.00 -6.65 -4.87
CA MET A 73 3.74 -7.40 -4.94
C MET A 73 2.74 -6.84 -3.93
N ASN A 74 1.48 -6.70 -4.36
CA ASN A 74 0.40 -6.28 -3.48
C ASN A 74 -0.12 -7.49 -2.71
N ALA A 75 0.13 -7.53 -1.40
CA ALA A 75 -0.41 -8.57 -0.53
C ALA A 75 -1.91 -8.35 -0.31
N THR A 76 -2.72 -9.41 -0.47
CA THR A 76 -4.16 -9.38 -0.21
C THR A 76 -4.51 -9.65 1.25
N LYS A 77 -3.53 -10.08 2.04
CA LYS A 77 -3.61 -10.39 3.47
C LYS A 77 -2.37 -9.85 4.17
N ASN A 78 -2.43 -9.71 5.49
CA ASN A 78 -1.33 -9.22 6.32
C ASN A 78 -0.12 -10.16 6.21
N ASP A 79 -0.15 -11.26 6.96
CA ASP A 79 0.92 -12.25 6.90
C ASP A 79 0.66 -13.20 5.73
N SER A 80 1.74 -13.53 5.03
CA SER A 80 1.69 -14.36 3.83
C SER A 80 2.84 -15.35 3.84
N THR A 81 2.64 -16.51 3.23
CA THR A 81 3.70 -17.49 3.03
C THR A 81 4.00 -17.59 1.53
N ILE A 82 5.25 -17.37 1.17
CA ILE A 82 5.74 -17.55 -0.19
C ILE A 82 6.22 -18.99 -0.32
N TRP A 83 5.76 -19.67 -1.37
CA TRP A 83 6.25 -20.98 -1.76
C TRP A 83 7.36 -20.80 -2.79
N ILE A 84 8.48 -21.45 -2.53
CA ILE A 84 9.66 -21.40 -3.39
C ILE A 84 9.80 -22.78 -4.03
N SER A 85 10.20 -22.82 -5.30
CA SER A 85 10.60 -24.06 -5.96
C SER A 85 11.86 -23.77 -6.76
N ASP A 86 12.88 -24.58 -6.52
CA ASP A 86 14.13 -24.63 -7.27
C ASP A 86 14.25 -25.95 -8.06
N ASN A 87 13.16 -26.72 -8.17
CA ASN A 87 13.18 -28.04 -8.77
C ASN A 87 13.56 -27.97 -10.26
N GLU A 88 14.70 -28.58 -10.61
CA GLU A 88 15.01 -28.94 -11.99
C GLU A 88 14.32 -30.27 -12.31
N PHE A 89 13.24 -30.21 -13.10
CA PHE A 89 12.59 -31.42 -13.60
C PHE A 89 13.40 -31.97 -14.77
N GLN A 90 14.05 -33.12 -14.58
CA GLN A 90 14.71 -33.83 -15.67
C GLN A 90 13.67 -34.72 -16.38
N PRO A 91 13.44 -34.52 -17.69
CA PRO A 91 12.51 -35.37 -18.44
C PRO A 91 13.12 -36.76 -18.64
N GLU A 92 12.36 -37.81 -18.36
CA GLU A 92 12.76 -39.20 -18.58
C GLU A 92 11.92 -39.85 -19.69
N TRP A 93 12.58 -40.62 -20.55
CA TRP A 93 11.92 -41.44 -21.57
C TRP A 93 11.39 -42.72 -20.92
N VAL A 94 10.08 -42.93 -21.01
CA VAL A 94 9.40 -44.12 -20.49
C VAL A 94 8.96 -45.02 -21.66
N PRO A 95 9.19 -46.35 -21.60
CA PRO A 95 8.69 -47.28 -22.62
C PRO A 95 7.17 -47.28 -22.75
N GLU A 96 6.63 -47.73 -23.89
CA GLU A 96 5.19 -47.62 -24.27
C GLU A 96 4.20 -48.36 -23.34
N TYR A 97 4.68 -49.17 -22.40
CA TYR A 97 3.89 -49.78 -21.32
C TYR A 97 4.61 -49.72 -19.96
N GLY A 98 5.61 -48.84 -19.84
CA GLY A 98 6.40 -48.66 -18.63
C GLY A 98 5.67 -47.85 -17.57
N THR A 99 5.95 -48.14 -16.30
CA THR A 99 5.46 -47.33 -15.18
C THR A 99 6.10 -45.96 -15.22
N ILE A 100 5.28 -44.90 -15.21
CA ILE A 100 5.75 -43.52 -15.11
C ILE A 100 6.28 -43.31 -13.67
N PRO A 101 7.55 -42.92 -13.48
CA PRO A 101 8.08 -42.65 -12.16
C PRO A 101 7.36 -41.47 -11.52
N THR A 102 6.81 -41.68 -10.32
CA THR A 102 6.08 -40.67 -9.53
C THR A 102 6.96 -39.90 -8.55
N THR A 103 8.21 -40.32 -8.37
CA THR A 103 9.15 -39.74 -7.40
C THR A 103 9.84 -38.52 -7.98
N ALA A 104 9.07 -37.46 -8.23
CA ALA A 104 9.61 -36.12 -8.15
C ALA A 104 9.41 -35.68 -6.70
N ASP A 105 10.41 -35.90 -5.84
CA ASP A 105 10.45 -35.34 -4.48
C ASP A 105 10.50 -33.81 -4.60
N SER A 106 9.34 -33.23 -4.87
CA SER A 106 9.17 -31.83 -5.16
C SER A 106 9.20 -31.12 -3.82
N HIS A 107 10.38 -30.71 -3.39
CA HIS A 107 10.51 -29.92 -2.18
C HIS A 107 10.09 -28.48 -2.52
N PHE A 108 9.10 -27.97 -1.78
CA PHE A 108 8.65 -26.58 -1.90
C PHE A 108 8.93 -25.84 -0.58
N PRO A 109 10.14 -25.29 -0.40
CA PRO A 109 10.43 -24.48 0.77
C PRO A 109 9.40 -23.37 0.94
N LYS A 110 8.94 -23.19 2.18
CA LYS A 110 8.04 -22.11 2.55
C LYS A 110 8.82 -21.01 3.23
N LYS A 111 8.57 -19.76 2.84
CA LYS A 111 9.11 -18.58 3.49
C LYS A 111 7.97 -17.72 4.01
N ASP A 112 7.92 -17.55 5.32
CA ASP A 112 6.95 -16.66 5.94
C ASP A 112 7.37 -15.21 5.76
N VAL A 113 6.38 -14.38 5.44
CA VAL A 113 6.47 -12.93 5.28
C VAL A 113 5.52 -12.32 6.29
N VAL A 114 6.09 -11.57 7.23
CA VAL A 114 5.34 -10.89 8.29
C VAL A 114 5.05 -9.46 7.86
N ALA A 115 3.80 -9.03 7.99
CA ALA A 115 3.43 -7.65 7.71
C ALA A 115 3.85 -6.72 8.85
N HIS A 116 4.59 -5.67 8.50
CA HIS A 116 4.98 -4.60 9.42
C HIS A 116 4.45 -3.25 8.94
N LYS A 117 4.10 -2.38 9.91
CA LYS A 117 3.75 -0.99 9.64
C LYS A 117 4.97 -0.11 9.89
N LEU A 118 5.30 0.74 8.92
CA LEU A 118 6.27 1.82 9.07
C LEU A 118 5.49 3.12 9.28
N ALA A 119 5.82 3.86 10.34
CA ALA A 119 5.16 5.12 10.68
C ALA A 119 6.21 6.16 11.08
N ILE A 120 5.95 7.41 10.70
CA ILE A 120 6.69 8.59 11.10
C ILE A 120 5.67 9.60 11.60
N ILE A 121 6.01 10.32 12.67
CA ILE A 121 5.19 11.40 13.21
C ILE A 121 6.00 12.69 13.04
N THR A 122 5.40 13.68 12.39
CA THR A 122 5.99 15.00 12.16
C THR A 122 5.19 16.02 12.95
N ALA A 123 5.87 16.83 13.77
CA ALA A 123 5.28 17.96 14.46
C ALA A 123 5.62 19.25 13.71
N LEU A 124 4.62 20.10 13.48
CA LEU A 124 4.74 21.41 12.85
C LEU A 124 4.02 22.45 13.70
N GLU A 125 4.54 23.68 13.71
CA GLU A 125 3.89 24.79 14.40
C GLU A 125 2.61 25.21 13.68
N THR A 126 1.61 25.65 14.45
CA THR A 126 0.31 26.11 13.92
C THR A 126 0.46 27.29 12.98
N ASP A 127 1.40 28.19 13.30
CA ASP A 127 1.66 29.38 12.51
C ASP A 127 2.22 28.99 11.13
N PHE A 128 3.07 27.97 11.09
CA PHE A 128 3.67 27.45 9.87
C PHE A 128 2.65 26.77 8.94
N ILE A 129 1.74 25.96 9.49
CA ILE A 129 0.69 25.32 8.67
C ILE A 129 -0.34 26.34 8.17
N SER A 130 -0.53 27.45 8.89
CA SER A 130 -1.45 28.52 8.51
C SER A 130 -0.91 29.44 7.40
N ASP A 131 0.40 29.43 7.16
CA ASP A 131 1.04 30.23 6.12
C ASP A 131 0.62 29.74 4.72
N LEU A 132 0.07 30.66 3.94
CA LEU A 132 -0.34 30.41 2.55
C LEU A 132 0.86 30.19 1.62
N GLY A 133 2.03 30.75 1.94
CA GLY A 133 3.26 30.56 1.18
C GLY A 133 3.91 29.20 1.40
N PHE A 134 3.53 28.49 2.48
CA PHE A 134 4.08 27.19 2.81
C PHE A 134 3.31 26.06 2.11
N ASP A 135 4.00 25.28 1.27
CA ASP A 135 3.44 24.09 0.64
C ASP A 135 3.54 22.87 1.59
N LEU A 136 2.49 22.69 2.39
CA LEU A 136 2.38 21.60 3.34
C LEU A 136 2.32 20.22 2.66
N GLU A 137 1.74 20.12 1.46
CA GLU A 137 1.67 18.85 0.74
C GLU A 137 3.06 18.42 0.29
N GLN A 138 3.79 19.33 -0.36
CA GLN A 138 5.13 19.08 -0.85
C GLN A 138 6.13 18.79 0.28
N TYR A 139 5.96 19.40 1.45
CA TYR A 139 6.84 19.13 2.59
C TYR A 139 6.65 17.71 3.16
N LEU A 140 5.42 17.18 3.11
CA LEU A 140 5.10 15.87 3.69
C LEU A 140 5.26 14.69 2.71
N VAL A 141 5.22 14.95 1.39
CA VAL A 141 5.10 13.93 0.34
C VAL A 141 6.27 13.98 -0.62
#